data_AF-A0A8T3MCA4-F1
#
_entry.id   AF-A0A8T3MCA4-F1
#
_cell.length_a   1.000
_cell.length_b   1.000
_cell.length_c   1.000
_cell.angle_alpha   90.00
_cell.angle_beta   90.00
_cell.angle_gamma   90.00
#
_symmetry.space_group_name_H-M   'P 1'
#
loop_
_entity.id
_entity.type
_entity.pdbx_description
1 polymer ?
#
loop_
_entity_poly.entity_id
_entity_poly.type
_entity_poly.pdbx_seq_one_letter_code
_entity_poly.pdbx_strand_id
1 'polypeptide(L)'
;MQIHFLGGATTVTGSQFLIETDQARVLIDCGMFQGSPNESVRNRIPFGFDPAGLDAVVLTHAHLDHCGRLPLLVKAGFNGPIHATAGTVELATLVLLDSGHLHEEFAKREARWEKRHPGEVEADDRKEGDAYRAAVDLAAAAAPAIGEHVETSIDAPSPDASFPDPEAELRAQPPALDIDLDVPLYTVRDAERTLEHFRAIGYDEPREVAPGVTATFLDAGHILGSAIIRLVVQDRAGGEERVIVCSGDLGRPGTPILRDPTVMTAADYVLVESTYGGREHEPQDEAIRVLADTVRLVDESNGVLLVPSFAIGRT
;
A
#
# COMPACT_ATOMS: atom_id res chain seq x y z
N MET A 1 -7.97 -9.25 19.21
CA MET A 1 -7.91 -9.07 17.74
C MET A 1 -7.95 -7.58 17.48
N GLN A 2 -6.94 -7.07 16.77
CA GLN A 2 -6.80 -5.67 16.39
C GLN A 2 -6.64 -5.56 14.88
N ILE A 3 -7.18 -4.47 14.31
CA ILE A 3 -7.06 -4.13 12.89
C ILE A 3 -6.37 -2.76 12.83
N HIS A 4 -5.20 -2.71 12.21
CA HIS A 4 -4.43 -1.48 12.05
C HIS A 4 -4.51 -1.00 10.60
N PHE A 5 -4.83 0.28 10.42
CA PHE A 5 -4.91 0.94 9.12
C PHE A 5 -3.63 1.72 8.88
N LEU A 6 -2.72 1.16 8.09
CA LEU A 6 -1.36 1.68 7.91
C LEU A 6 -1.18 2.41 6.56
N GLY A 7 -2.12 2.21 5.64
CA GLY A 7 -2.26 2.93 4.38
C GLY A 7 -3.59 2.61 3.70
N GLY A 8 -3.90 3.25 2.57
CA GLY A 8 -5.23 3.17 1.93
C GLY A 8 -6.39 3.76 2.76
N ALA A 9 -6.09 4.40 3.90
CA ALA A 9 -7.07 5.08 4.74
C ALA A 9 -7.04 6.58 4.44
N THR A 10 -8.18 7.15 4.03
CA THR A 10 -8.31 8.56 3.58
C THR A 10 -7.44 8.93 2.36
N THR A 11 -6.87 7.93 1.68
CA THR A 11 -6.08 8.04 0.46
C THR A 11 -6.34 6.81 -0.42
N VAL A 12 -6.15 6.94 -1.73
CA VAL A 12 -6.34 5.84 -2.71
C VAL A 12 -5.10 4.95 -2.87
N THR A 13 -3.94 5.32 -2.31
CA THR A 13 -2.70 4.57 -2.54
C THR A 13 -2.11 4.01 -1.26
N GLY A 14 -1.16 3.09 -1.42
CA GLY A 14 -0.45 2.48 -0.30
C GLY A 14 -1.32 1.57 0.55
N SER A 15 -2.22 0.79 -0.05
CA SER A 15 -3.08 -0.16 0.67
C SER A 15 -2.26 -1.04 1.62
N GLN A 16 -2.59 -0.99 2.91
CA GLN A 16 -1.87 -1.73 3.93
C GLN A 16 -2.71 -1.84 5.22
N PHE A 17 -3.17 -3.05 5.54
CA PHE A 17 -3.95 -3.33 6.74
C PHE A 17 -3.33 -4.49 7.51
N LEU A 18 -3.06 -4.31 8.80
CA LEU A 18 -2.49 -5.37 9.65
C LEU A 18 -3.58 -5.96 10.55
N ILE A 19 -3.75 -7.28 10.49
CA ILE A 19 -4.58 -8.04 11.43
C ILE A 19 -3.65 -8.66 12.48
N GLU A 20 -3.88 -8.33 13.73
CA GLU A 20 -3.10 -8.82 14.87
C GLU A 20 -4.00 -9.58 15.86
N THR A 21 -3.61 -10.81 16.18
CA THR A 21 -4.25 -11.68 17.18
C THR A 21 -3.23 -12.08 18.26
N ASP A 22 -3.65 -12.82 19.27
CA ASP A 22 -2.72 -13.38 20.27
C ASP A 22 -1.78 -14.45 19.64
N GLN A 23 -2.03 -14.86 18.40
CA GLN A 23 -1.36 -16.01 17.76
C GLN A 23 -0.61 -15.66 16.47
N ALA A 24 -1.05 -14.61 15.77
CA ALA A 24 -0.55 -14.31 14.44
C ALA A 24 -0.69 -12.83 14.06
N ARG A 25 0.18 -12.39 13.16
CA ARG A 25 0.20 -11.06 12.54
C ARG A 25 0.19 -11.22 11.02
N VAL A 26 -0.93 -10.88 10.40
CA VAL A 26 -1.17 -11.04 8.96
C VAL A 26 -1.39 -9.68 8.31
N LEU A 27 -0.57 -9.37 7.31
CA LEU A 27 -0.69 -8.13 6.54
C LEU A 27 -1.56 -8.36 5.30
N ILE A 28 -2.56 -7.52 5.08
CA ILE A 28 -3.37 -7.48 3.87
C ILE A 28 -2.85 -6.32 3.01
N ASP A 29 -2.38 -6.66 1.81
CA ASP A 29 -1.67 -5.78 0.89
C ASP A 29 -0.41 -5.11 1.50
N CYS A 30 0.50 -4.70 0.61
CA CYS A 30 1.68 -3.92 0.97
C CYS A 30 1.98 -2.95 -0.19
N GLY A 31 1.10 -1.96 -0.31
CA GLY A 31 1.04 -1.04 -1.42
C GLY A 31 2.04 0.10 -1.38
N MET A 32 2.43 0.58 -2.57
CA MET A 32 3.19 1.83 -2.71
C MET A 32 2.28 3.05 -2.67
N PHE A 33 2.69 4.09 -1.94
CA PHE A 33 2.06 5.41 -2.00
C PHE A 33 2.45 6.10 -3.31
N GLN A 34 1.47 6.60 -4.07
CA GLN A 34 1.69 7.20 -5.39
C GLN A 34 1.00 8.58 -5.47
N GLY A 35 1.39 9.37 -6.47
CA GLY A 35 0.77 10.67 -6.75
C GLY A 35 1.70 11.82 -6.38
N SER A 36 1.31 12.64 -5.40
CA SER A 36 2.09 13.82 -5.03
C SER A 36 3.47 13.45 -4.45
N PRO A 37 4.47 14.37 -4.49
CA PRO A 37 5.75 14.15 -3.81
C PRO A 37 5.59 13.81 -2.31
N ASN A 38 4.62 14.45 -1.64
CA ASN A 38 4.30 14.20 -0.23
C ASN A 38 3.74 12.80 0.03
N GLU A 39 3.03 12.20 -0.93
CA GLU A 39 2.61 10.79 -0.82
C GLU A 39 3.80 9.86 -1.12
N SER A 40 4.55 10.17 -2.17
CA SER A 40 5.64 9.31 -2.64
C SER A 40 6.77 9.15 -1.61
N VAL A 41 7.06 10.19 -0.82
CA VAL A 41 8.08 10.14 0.24
C VAL A 41 7.73 9.12 1.35
N ARG A 42 6.44 8.81 1.54
CA ARG A 42 5.98 7.83 2.54
C ARG A 42 6.52 6.42 2.28
N ASN A 43 6.90 6.11 1.04
CA ASN A 43 7.53 4.83 0.72
C ASN A 43 8.91 4.65 1.33
N ARG A 44 9.59 5.77 1.66
CA ARG A 44 10.91 5.77 2.30
C ARG A 44 10.83 5.77 3.82
N ILE A 45 9.63 5.99 4.37
CA ILE A 45 9.39 5.87 5.81
C ILE A 45 9.35 4.37 6.18
N PRO A 46 10.08 3.95 7.24
CA PRO A 46 10.00 2.58 7.76
C PRO A 46 8.56 2.14 8.06
N PHE A 47 8.33 0.84 8.07
CA PHE A 47 7.01 0.30 8.45
C PHE A 47 6.70 0.65 9.92
N GLY A 48 5.43 0.95 10.20
CA GLY A 48 4.94 1.20 11.57
C GLY A 48 4.82 -0.06 12.43
N PHE A 49 5.44 -1.16 12.01
CA PHE A 49 5.45 -2.47 12.65
C PHE A 49 6.75 -3.19 12.31
N ASP A 50 7.17 -4.17 13.13
CA ASP A 50 8.32 -5.03 12.82
C ASP A 50 7.97 -6.04 11.71
N PRO A 51 8.60 -5.96 10.52
CA PRO A 51 8.37 -6.88 9.40
C PRO A 51 8.81 -8.32 9.68
N ALA A 52 9.82 -8.52 10.53
CA ALA A 52 10.31 -9.86 10.86
C ALA A 52 9.31 -10.63 11.74
N GLY A 53 8.45 -9.91 12.47
CA GLY A 53 7.38 -10.47 13.28
C GLY A 53 6.05 -10.67 12.54
N LEU A 54 6.01 -10.58 11.21
CA LEU A 54 4.82 -10.95 10.42
C LEU A 54 4.84 -12.43 10.09
N ASP A 55 3.70 -13.09 10.26
CA ASP A 55 3.55 -14.51 9.92
C ASP A 55 3.25 -14.71 8.44
N ALA A 56 2.45 -13.84 7.83
CA ALA A 56 2.08 -13.94 6.42
C ALA A 56 1.63 -12.59 5.84
N VAL A 57 1.67 -12.51 4.50
CA VAL A 57 1.00 -11.46 3.74
C VAL A 57 -0.10 -12.09 2.88
N VAL A 58 -1.24 -11.42 2.75
CA VAL A 58 -2.31 -11.76 1.82
C VAL A 58 -2.46 -10.61 0.84
N LEU A 59 -2.28 -10.87 -0.45
CA LEU A 59 -2.32 -9.86 -1.51
C LEU A 59 -3.60 -9.98 -2.32
N THR A 60 -4.37 -8.89 -2.38
CA THR A 60 -5.64 -8.82 -3.11
C THR A 60 -5.42 -8.89 -4.62
N HIS A 61 -4.48 -8.11 -5.15
CA HIS A 61 -4.17 -8.04 -6.58
C HIS A 61 -2.82 -7.37 -6.86
N ALA A 62 -2.43 -7.32 -8.13
CA ALA A 62 -1.08 -6.97 -8.57
C ALA A 62 -0.82 -5.48 -8.83
N HIS A 63 -1.77 -4.57 -8.59
CA HIS A 63 -1.47 -3.15 -8.77
C HIS A 63 -0.39 -2.67 -7.79
N LEU A 64 0.37 -1.66 -8.21
CA LEU A 64 1.56 -1.20 -7.49
C LEU A 64 1.22 -0.55 -6.14
N ASP A 65 0.06 0.07 -6.02
CA ASP A 65 -0.53 0.57 -4.78
C ASP A 65 -1.11 -0.52 -3.86
N HIS A 66 -0.98 -1.80 -4.22
CA HIS A 66 -1.30 -2.96 -3.37
C HIS A 66 -0.10 -3.89 -3.15
N CYS A 67 0.85 -3.95 -4.08
CA CYS A 67 2.02 -4.85 -3.97
C CYS A 67 3.38 -4.14 -3.93
N GLY A 68 3.44 -2.85 -4.26
CA GLY A 68 4.70 -2.17 -4.60
C GLY A 68 5.68 -1.96 -3.44
N ARG A 69 5.28 -2.15 -2.17
CA ARG A 69 6.19 -2.14 -1.01
C ARG A 69 6.60 -3.53 -0.54
N LEU A 70 6.15 -4.61 -1.19
CA LEU A 70 6.60 -5.98 -0.84
C LEU A 70 8.12 -6.14 -0.90
N PRO A 71 8.86 -5.59 -1.89
CA PRO A 71 10.32 -5.66 -1.88
C PRO A 71 10.97 -4.95 -0.70
N LEU A 72 10.38 -3.84 -0.25
CA LEU A 72 10.83 -3.14 0.95
C LEU A 72 10.56 -3.96 2.21
N LEU A 73 9.41 -4.65 2.26
CA LEU A 73 9.02 -5.51 3.37
C LEU A 73 10.02 -6.67 3.55
N VAL A 74 10.35 -7.36 2.46
CA VAL A 74 11.35 -8.46 2.45
C VAL A 74 12.74 -7.93 2.81
N LYS A 75 13.14 -6.78 2.23
CA LYS A 75 14.42 -6.13 2.56
C LYS A 75 14.50 -5.72 4.03
N ALA A 76 13.38 -5.39 4.66
CA ALA A 76 13.29 -5.02 6.07
C ALA A 76 13.20 -6.21 7.03
N GLY A 77 13.29 -7.46 6.54
CA GLY A 77 13.43 -8.66 7.37
C GLY A 77 12.25 -9.62 7.36
N PHE A 78 11.18 -9.33 6.60
CA PHE A 78 10.09 -10.28 6.40
C PHE A 78 10.57 -11.54 5.67
N ASN A 79 10.21 -12.71 6.20
CA ASN A 79 10.61 -14.00 5.64
C ASN A 79 9.44 -15.00 5.49
N GLY A 80 8.20 -14.57 5.72
CA GLY A 80 7.00 -15.40 5.63
C GLY A 80 6.49 -15.61 4.19
N PRO A 81 5.39 -16.36 4.01
CA PRO A 81 4.71 -16.50 2.73
C PRO A 81 3.89 -15.26 2.34
N ILE A 82 3.81 -15.00 1.03
CA ILE A 82 2.90 -14.02 0.43
C ILE A 82 1.83 -14.80 -0.35
N HIS A 83 0.61 -14.82 0.16
CA HIS A 83 -0.50 -15.54 -0.42
C HIS A 83 -1.25 -14.68 -1.43
N ALA A 84 -1.44 -15.19 -2.64
CA ALA A 84 -2.16 -14.51 -3.72
C ALA A 84 -2.79 -15.52 -4.68
N THR A 85 -3.68 -15.09 -5.57
CA THR A 85 -4.15 -15.95 -6.67
C THR A 85 -3.04 -16.17 -7.69
N ALA A 86 -3.11 -17.25 -8.48
CA ALA A 86 -2.11 -17.51 -9.53
C ALA A 86 -1.97 -16.35 -10.52
N GLY A 87 -3.09 -15.75 -10.95
CA GLY A 87 -3.08 -14.57 -11.83
C GLY A 87 -2.39 -13.37 -11.19
N THR A 88 -2.62 -13.14 -9.89
CA THR A 88 -1.94 -12.08 -9.15
C THR A 88 -0.44 -12.34 -9.01
N VAL A 89 -0.01 -13.59 -8.79
CA VAL A 89 1.43 -13.94 -8.73
C VAL A 89 2.13 -13.63 -10.05
N GLU A 90 1.53 -14.03 -11.18
CA GLU A 90 2.10 -13.78 -12.52
C GLU A 90 2.17 -12.28 -12.83
N LEU A 91 1.10 -11.53 -12.56
CA LEU A 91 1.08 -10.10 -12.81
C LEU A 91 2.01 -9.34 -11.86
N ALA A 92 2.04 -9.68 -10.57
CA ALA A 92 2.94 -9.06 -9.60
C ALA A 92 4.41 -9.30 -9.96
N THR A 93 4.74 -10.45 -10.56
CA THR A 93 6.08 -10.72 -11.09
C THR A 93 6.48 -9.66 -12.11
N LEU A 94 5.62 -9.38 -13.08
CA LEU A 94 5.89 -8.36 -14.11
C LEU A 94 5.99 -6.96 -13.50
N VAL A 95 5.01 -6.59 -12.66
CA VAL A 95 4.92 -5.26 -12.04
C VAL A 95 6.13 -4.96 -11.16
N LEU A 96 6.54 -5.90 -10.30
CA LEU A 96 7.63 -5.67 -9.36
C LEU A 96 8.99 -5.65 -10.04
N LEU A 97 9.22 -6.48 -11.06
CA LEU A 97 10.46 -6.46 -11.84
C LEU A 97 10.59 -5.16 -12.64
N ASP A 98 9.52 -4.72 -13.30
CA ASP A 98 9.51 -3.46 -14.05
C ASP A 98 9.69 -2.26 -13.11
N SER A 99 8.97 -2.22 -11.99
CA SER A 99 9.11 -1.14 -11.01
C SER A 99 10.52 -1.09 -10.41
N GLY A 100 11.12 -2.24 -10.10
CA GLY A 100 12.51 -2.30 -9.64
C GLY A 100 13.50 -1.77 -10.69
N HIS A 101 13.27 -2.09 -11.96
CA HIS A 101 14.09 -1.58 -13.07
C HIS A 101 13.95 -0.06 -13.22
N LEU A 102 12.73 0.46 -13.17
CA LEU A 102 12.44 1.89 -13.26
C LEU A 102 13.06 2.66 -12.08
N HIS A 103 12.98 2.15 -10.85
CA HIS A 103 13.64 2.77 -9.71
C HIS A 103 15.15 2.88 -9.91
N GLU A 104 15.80 1.82 -10.39
CA GLU A 104 17.24 1.86 -10.67
C GLU A 104 17.60 2.83 -11.79
N GLU A 105 16.81 2.87 -12.87
CA GLU A 105 17.06 3.78 -14.00
C GLU A 105 16.87 5.25 -13.60
N PHE A 106 15.85 5.56 -12.79
CA PHE A 106 15.63 6.92 -12.29
C PHE A 106 16.75 7.38 -11.37
N ALA A 107 17.15 6.55 -10.41
CA ALA A 107 18.31 6.81 -9.54
C ALA A 107 19.61 7.05 -10.35
N LYS A 108 19.89 6.20 -11.35
CA LYS A 108 21.06 6.40 -12.24
C LYS A 108 20.96 7.67 -13.06
N ARG A 109 19.75 8.08 -13.47
CA ARG A 109 19.51 9.28 -14.28
C ARG A 109 19.71 10.54 -13.46
N GLU A 110 19.19 10.58 -12.23
CA GLU A 110 19.38 11.69 -11.28
C GLU A 110 20.85 11.86 -10.93
N ALA A 111 21.54 10.78 -10.53
CA ALA A 111 22.98 10.81 -10.26
C ALA A 111 23.84 11.27 -11.45
N ARG A 112 23.39 11.05 -12.70
CA ARG A 112 24.07 11.59 -13.90
C ARG A 112 23.75 13.07 -14.14
N TRP A 113 22.53 13.50 -13.82
CA TRP A 113 22.09 14.87 -13.97
C TRP A 113 22.80 15.78 -12.96
N GLU A 114 22.88 15.38 -11.68
CA GLU A 114 23.60 16.12 -10.63
C GLU A 114 25.07 16.33 -10.98
N LYS A 115 25.76 15.28 -11.46
CA LYS A 115 27.16 15.37 -11.91
C LYS A 115 27.36 16.38 -13.04
N ARG A 116 26.34 16.63 -13.86
CA ARG A 116 26.39 17.59 -14.98
C ARG A 116 25.95 19.00 -14.56
N HIS A 117 25.17 19.13 -13.49
CA HIS A 117 24.59 20.40 -13.03
C HIS A 117 24.87 20.66 -11.54
N PRO A 118 26.13 20.61 -11.07
CA PRO A 118 26.45 20.74 -9.65
C PRO A 118 25.97 22.07 -9.06
N GLY A 119 25.99 23.16 -9.86
CA GLY A 119 25.53 24.47 -9.42
C GLY A 119 24.00 24.59 -9.27
N GLU A 120 23.21 23.76 -9.97
CA GLU A 120 21.75 23.71 -9.83
C GLU A 120 21.36 22.89 -8.59
N VAL A 121 22.03 21.76 -8.36
CA VAL A 121 21.89 20.96 -7.14
C VAL A 121 22.17 21.80 -5.89
N GLU A 122 23.31 22.50 -5.86
CA GLU A 122 23.64 23.40 -4.74
C GLU A 122 22.61 24.53 -4.55
N ALA A 123 21.95 24.98 -5.62
CA ALA A 123 20.92 26.00 -5.53
C ALA A 123 19.61 25.47 -4.98
N ASP A 124 19.20 24.27 -5.40
CA ASP A 124 18.02 23.58 -4.90
C ASP A 124 18.20 23.16 -3.43
N ASP A 125 19.36 22.60 -3.05
CA ASP A 125 19.70 22.26 -1.67
C ASP A 125 19.61 23.46 -0.73
N ARG A 126 20.13 24.63 -1.17
CA ARG A 126 20.01 25.87 -0.40
C ARG A 126 18.55 26.28 -0.22
N LYS A 127 17.76 26.20 -1.28
CA LYS A 127 16.34 26.58 -1.28
C LYS A 127 15.51 25.66 -0.39
N GLU A 128 15.78 24.36 -0.41
CA GLU A 128 15.12 23.36 0.42
C GLU A 128 15.52 23.51 1.89
N GLY A 129 16.82 23.70 2.17
CA GLY A 129 17.31 23.96 3.52
C GLY A 129 16.78 25.27 4.13
N ASP A 130 16.53 26.30 3.31
CA ASP A 130 15.87 27.53 3.74
C ASP A 130 14.37 27.30 4.02
N ALA A 131 13.68 26.54 3.17
CA ALA A 131 12.27 26.18 3.36
C ALA A 131 12.05 25.33 4.62
N TYR A 132 12.94 24.36 4.88
CA TYR A 132 12.92 23.56 6.11
C TYR A 132 13.11 24.41 7.36
N ARG A 133 14.12 25.30 7.37
CA ARG A 133 14.34 26.23 8.49
C ARG A 133 13.12 27.11 8.76
N ALA A 134 12.50 27.65 7.71
CA ALA A 134 11.28 28.43 7.84
C ALA A 134 10.11 27.62 8.43
N ALA A 135 9.96 26.34 8.04
CA ALA A 135 8.94 25.45 8.57
C ALA A 135 9.18 25.13 10.06
N VAL A 136 10.43 24.90 10.46
CA VAL A 136 10.83 24.67 11.87
C VAL A 136 10.56 25.91 12.72
N ASP A 137 10.93 27.10 12.24
CA ASP A 137 10.69 28.36 12.94
C ASP A 137 9.18 28.64 13.11
N LEU A 138 8.38 28.35 12.08
CA LEU A 138 6.92 28.45 12.15
C LEU A 138 6.32 27.47 13.17
N ALA A 139 6.80 26.23 13.20
CA ALA A 139 6.37 25.22 14.17
C ALA A 139 6.74 25.62 15.60
N ALA A 140 7.94 26.18 15.81
CA ALA A 140 8.38 26.70 17.10
C ALA A 140 7.55 27.93 17.55
N ALA A 141 7.17 28.80 16.62
CA ALA A 141 6.34 29.97 16.89
C ALA A 141 4.85 29.65 17.12
N ALA A 142 4.38 28.50 16.63
CA ALA A 142 3.01 28.02 16.81
C ALA A 142 2.78 27.24 18.12
N ALA A 143 3.82 27.05 18.94
CA ALA A 143 3.67 26.45 20.27
C ALA A 143 2.77 27.34 21.16
N PRO A 144 1.59 26.89 21.60
CA PRO A 144 0.74 27.70 22.47
C PRO A 144 1.42 27.88 23.82
N ALA A 145 1.34 29.08 24.39
CA ALA A 145 1.53 29.29 25.82
C ALA A 145 0.48 28.43 26.56
N ILE A 146 0.92 27.30 27.11
CA ILE A 146 0.06 26.35 27.81
C ILE A 146 -0.42 27.02 29.11
N GLY A 147 -1.68 27.48 29.12
CA GLY A 147 -2.45 27.80 30.30
C GLY A 147 -2.97 26.53 30.99
N GLU A 148 -2.99 26.57 32.32
CA GLU A 148 -3.55 25.62 33.30
C GLU A 148 -3.81 24.17 32.88
N HIS A 149 -2.99 23.27 33.43
CA HIS A 149 -3.21 21.83 33.45
C HIS A 149 -4.60 21.47 33.98
N VAL A 150 -5.38 20.75 33.17
CA VAL A 150 -6.52 19.95 33.66
C VAL A 150 -5.94 18.61 34.11
N GLU A 151 -5.98 18.33 35.41
CA GLU A 151 -5.63 17.01 35.96
C GLU A 151 -6.63 15.96 35.45
N THR A 152 -6.17 15.04 34.60
CA THR A 152 -6.83 13.75 34.40
C THR A 152 -6.02 12.69 35.15
N SER A 153 -6.49 12.32 36.34
CA SER A 153 -5.91 11.22 37.10
C SER A 153 -6.28 9.89 36.44
N ILE A 154 -5.29 9.21 35.87
CA ILE A 154 -5.34 7.77 35.66
C ILE A 154 -4.39 7.18 36.69
N ASP A 155 -4.91 6.33 37.58
CA ASP A 155 -4.10 5.68 38.61
C ASP A 155 -2.97 4.87 37.96
N ALA A 156 -1.72 5.18 38.37
CA ALA A 156 -0.55 4.47 37.92
C ALA A 156 -0.51 3.03 38.48
N PRO A 157 -0.14 2.02 37.68
CA PRO A 157 0.15 0.69 38.20
C PRO A 157 1.43 0.71 39.06
N SER A 158 1.53 -0.26 39.98
CA SER A 158 2.53 -0.32 41.06
C SER A 158 3.99 -0.30 40.58
N PRO A 159 4.92 0.26 41.39
CA PRO A 159 6.32 0.43 41.03
C PRO A 159 7.10 -0.85 41.28
N ASP A 160 7.00 -1.84 40.40
CA ASP A 160 7.95 -2.97 40.39
C ASP A 160 7.89 -3.75 39.06
N ALA A 161 8.31 -3.08 37.99
CA ALA A 161 8.89 -3.72 36.80
C ALA A 161 9.65 -2.67 35.99
N SER A 162 10.97 -2.77 35.95
CA SER A 162 11.82 -1.96 35.08
C SER A 162 11.62 -2.37 33.62
N PHE A 163 10.58 -1.86 32.98
CA PHE A 163 10.50 -1.84 31.52
C PHE A 163 10.78 -0.40 31.06
N PRO A 164 11.73 -0.19 30.14
CA PRO A 164 11.93 1.12 29.54
C PRO A 164 10.62 1.56 28.87
N ASP A 165 10.22 2.81 29.10
CA ASP A 165 9.08 3.45 28.41
C ASP A 165 9.45 3.56 26.92
N PRO A 166 8.88 2.70 26.05
CA PRO A 166 9.26 2.65 24.64
C PRO A 166 8.85 3.93 23.91
N GLU A 167 7.84 4.64 24.43
CA GLU A 167 7.34 5.88 23.87
C GLU A 167 8.25 7.06 24.24
N ALA A 168 8.81 7.08 25.45
CA ALA A 168 9.83 8.05 25.84
C ALA A 168 11.16 7.86 25.07
N GLU A 169 11.58 6.62 24.83
CA GLU A 169 12.74 6.32 23.98
C GLU A 169 12.52 6.78 22.53
N LEU A 170 11.32 6.55 21.99
CA LEU A 170 10.96 6.99 20.63
C LEU A 170 10.92 8.52 20.50
N ARG A 171 10.42 9.23 21.51
CA ARG A 171 10.42 10.71 21.55
C ARG A 171 11.81 11.32 21.76
N ALA A 172 12.72 10.60 22.40
CA ALA A 172 14.09 11.04 22.66
C ALA A 172 15.05 10.82 21.48
N GLN A 173 14.67 10.00 20.50
CA GLN A 173 15.42 9.83 19.27
C GLN A 173 15.28 11.09 18.40
N PRO A 174 16.39 11.70 17.95
CA PRO A 174 16.29 12.77 16.97
C PRO A 174 15.61 12.20 15.72
N PRO A 175 14.67 12.92 15.08
CA PRO A 175 14.09 12.51 13.81
C PRO A 175 15.18 12.66 12.74
N ALA A 176 16.04 11.65 12.62
CA ALA A 176 16.99 11.52 11.53
C ALA A 176 16.41 10.50 10.55
N LEU A 177 15.41 10.93 9.79
CA LEU A 177 15.04 10.25 8.56
C LEU A 177 16.03 10.74 7.50
N ASP A 178 17.14 10.01 7.36
CA ASP A 178 18.07 10.20 6.25
C ASP A 178 17.44 9.58 4.99
N ILE A 179 16.58 10.38 4.36
CA ILE A 179 15.88 9.99 3.14
C ILE A 179 16.78 10.37 1.96
N ASP A 180 17.67 9.46 1.59
CA ASP A 180 18.39 9.56 0.32
C ASP A 180 17.39 9.36 -0.82
N LEU A 181 17.09 10.43 -1.58
CA LEU A 181 16.18 10.40 -2.72
C LEU A 181 16.86 9.82 -3.98
N ASP A 182 18.19 9.83 -4.02
CA ASP A 182 19.01 9.48 -5.18
C ASP A 182 19.24 7.96 -5.28
N VAL A 183 18.95 7.23 -4.20
CA VAL A 183 18.93 5.75 -4.21
C VAL A 183 17.57 5.20 -4.61
N PRO A 184 17.54 4.08 -5.37
CA PRO A 184 16.30 3.39 -5.68
C PRO A 184 15.67 2.87 -4.37
N LEU A 185 14.34 2.94 -4.27
CA LEU A 185 13.60 2.34 -3.15
C LEU A 185 13.99 0.88 -2.96
N TYR A 186 13.98 0.14 -4.07
CA TYR A 186 14.44 -1.24 -4.17
C TYR A 186 14.94 -1.53 -5.59
N THR A 187 15.74 -2.58 -5.71
CA THR A 187 16.36 -3.02 -6.97
C THR A 187 15.55 -4.13 -7.64
N VAL A 188 15.88 -4.45 -8.90
CA VAL A 188 15.32 -5.64 -9.57
C VAL A 188 15.62 -6.90 -8.76
N ARG A 189 16.82 -6.98 -8.16
CA ARG A 189 17.21 -8.11 -7.30
C ARG A 189 16.36 -8.21 -6.04
N ASP A 190 16.00 -7.08 -5.43
CA ASP A 190 15.09 -7.08 -4.28
C ASP A 190 13.70 -7.59 -4.68
N ALA A 191 13.22 -7.21 -5.87
CA ALA A 191 11.98 -7.72 -6.43
C ALA A 191 12.07 -9.24 -6.68
N GLU A 192 13.14 -9.74 -7.31
CA GLU A 192 13.36 -11.18 -7.54
C GLU A 192 13.29 -12.00 -6.24
N ARG A 193 13.98 -11.55 -5.17
CA ARG A 193 13.89 -12.23 -3.86
C ARG A 193 12.47 -12.26 -3.33
N THR A 194 11.71 -11.20 -3.54
CA THR A 194 10.30 -11.12 -3.09
C THR A 194 9.44 -12.18 -3.76
N LEU A 195 9.73 -12.51 -5.03
CA LEU A 195 9.00 -13.53 -5.78
C LEU A 195 9.11 -14.92 -5.14
N GLU A 196 10.20 -15.22 -4.44
CA GLU A 196 10.43 -16.51 -3.76
C GLU A 196 9.43 -16.75 -2.60
N HIS A 197 8.83 -15.68 -2.06
CA HIS A 197 7.87 -15.75 -0.96
C HIS A 197 6.43 -16.04 -1.44
N PHE A 198 6.12 -15.88 -2.73
CA PHE A 198 4.75 -16.05 -3.22
C PHE A 198 4.26 -17.50 -3.14
N ARG A 199 3.00 -17.66 -2.71
CA ARG A 199 2.28 -18.93 -2.63
C ARG A 199 0.91 -18.74 -3.26
N ALA A 200 0.70 -19.40 -4.40
CA ALA A 200 -0.57 -19.34 -5.12
C ALA A 200 -1.68 -20.10 -4.36
N ILE A 201 -2.86 -19.49 -4.25
CA ILE A 201 -4.09 -20.07 -3.71
C ILE A 201 -5.20 -19.93 -4.75
N GLY A 202 -6.02 -20.96 -4.93
CA GLY A 202 -7.18 -20.91 -5.82
C GLY A 202 -8.31 -20.04 -5.27
N TYR A 203 -9.19 -19.58 -6.16
CA TYR A 203 -10.48 -19.02 -5.71
C TYR A 203 -11.30 -20.09 -4.98
N ASP A 204 -12.12 -19.65 -4.04
CA ASP A 204 -13.07 -20.48 -3.27
C ASP A 204 -12.41 -21.60 -2.43
N GLU A 205 -11.08 -21.56 -2.26
CA GLU A 205 -10.31 -22.52 -1.46
C GLU A 205 -9.95 -21.89 -0.10
N PRO A 206 -10.55 -22.33 1.02
CA PRO A 206 -10.12 -21.91 2.35
C PRO A 206 -8.71 -22.45 2.64
N ARG A 207 -7.80 -21.56 3.02
CA ARG A 207 -6.43 -21.91 3.39
C ARG A 207 -6.05 -21.19 4.68
N GLU A 208 -5.53 -21.95 5.64
CA GLU A 208 -4.87 -21.35 6.81
C GLU A 208 -3.57 -20.68 6.36
N VAL A 209 -3.51 -19.36 6.47
CA VAL A 209 -2.37 -18.53 6.04
C VAL A 209 -1.43 -18.21 7.21
N ALA A 210 -1.96 -18.22 8.43
CA ALA A 210 -1.22 -18.09 9.68
C ALA A 210 -2.04 -18.75 10.80
N PRO A 211 -1.45 -19.07 11.98
CA PRO A 211 -2.17 -19.69 13.08
C PRO A 211 -3.49 -18.98 13.43
N GLY A 212 -4.61 -19.69 13.31
CA GLY A 212 -5.93 -19.13 13.61
C GLY A 212 -6.47 -18.14 12.57
N VAL A 213 -5.81 -17.97 11.42
CA VAL A 213 -6.23 -17.09 10.33
C VAL A 213 -6.38 -17.90 9.04
N THR A 214 -7.63 -18.09 8.61
CA THR A 214 -7.97 -18.74 7.34
C THR A 214 -8.43 -17.72 6.32
N ALA A 215 -7.76 -17.68 5.16
CA ALA A 215 -8.14 -16.84 4.03
C ALA A 215 -8.89 -17.64 2.96
N THR A 216 -9.89 -17.03 2.35
CA THR A 216 -10.54 -17.50 1.12
C THR A 216 -10.55 -16.35 0.12
N PHE A 217 -10.01 -16.61 -1.06
CA PHE A 217 -9.95 -15.65 -2.16
C PHE A 217 -11.23 -15.81 -2.99
N LEU A 218 -11.95 -14.73 -3.21
CA LEU A 218 -13.17 -14.68 -4.02
C LEU A 218 -12.94 -13.69 -5.16
N ASP A 219 -13.51 -13.92 -6.33
CA ASP A 219 -13.24 -13.07 -7.52
C ASP A 219 -13.70 -11.63 -7.27
N ALA A 220 -12.81 -10.65 -7.44
CA ALA A 220 -13.13 -9.22 -7.30
C ALA A 220 -13.49 -8.56 -8.64
N GLY A 221 -13.27 -9.23 -9.77
CA GLY A 221 -13.60 -8.71 -11.10
C GLY A 221 -12.85 -7.45 -11.55
N HIS A 222 -11.82 -7.00 -10.82
CA HIS A 222 -11.12 -5.73 -11.07
C HIS A 222 -10.01 -5.84 -12.12
N ILE A 223 -9.08 -6.77 -11.90
CA ILE A 223 -8.08 -7.22 -12.87
C ILE A 223 -7.96 -8.74 -12.83
N LEU A 224 -7.26 -9.34 -13.79
CA LEU A 224 -7.03 -10.78 -13.80
C LEU A 224 -6.36 -11.23 -12.48
N GLY A 225 -6.98 -12.16 -11.76
CA GLY A 225 -6.48 -12.65 -10.48
C GLY A 225 -6.87 -11.79 -9.27
N SER A 226 -7.51 -10.64 -9.45
CA SER A 226 -7.96 -9.81 -8.32
C SER A 226 -8.94 -10.55 -7.42
N ALA A 227 -8.82 -10.30 -6.11
CA ALA A 227 -9.60 -11.02 -5.12
C ALA A 227 -10.13 -10.14 -3.99
N ILE A 228 -11.40 -10.41 -3.64
CA ILE A 228 -11.97 -10.12 -2.33
C ILE A 228 -11.40 -11.17 -1.38
N ILE A 229 -10.89 -10.74 -0.23
CA ILE A 229 -10.30 -11.64 0.77
C ILE A 229 -11.30 -11.79 1.92
N ARG A 230 -11.81 -13.01 2.09
CA ARG A 230 -12.59 -13.39 3.28
C ARG A 230 -11.65 -14.05 4.28
N LEU A 231 -11.44 -13.41 5.42
CA LEU A 231 -10.69 -13.94 6.55
C LEU A 231 -11.64 -14.48 7.61
N VAL A 232 -11.42 -15.71 8.04
CA VAL A 232 -11.95 -16.26 9.29
C VAL A 232 -10.83 -16.22 10.31
N VAL A 233 -11.02 -15.43 11.37
CA VAL A 233 -9.99 -15.14 12.37
C VAL A 233 -10.44 -15.64 13.74
N GLN A 234 -9.59 -16.45 14.36
CA GLN A 234 -9.67 -16.83 15.76
C GLN A 234 -8.61 -16.05 16.54
N ASP A 235 -9.05 -15.21 17.47
CA ASP A 235 -8.14 -14.34 18.23
C ASP A 235 -7.19 -15.12 19.14
N ARG A 236 -7.70 -16.24 19.68
CA ARG A 236 -6.99 -17.18 20.55
C ARG A 236 -7.45 -18.60 20.23
N ALA A 237 -6.59 -19.59 20.50
CA ALA A 237 -6.90 -20.99 20.24
C ALA A 237 -8.24 -21.41 20.88
N GLY A 238 -9.17 -21.90 20.05
CA GLY A 238 -10.49 -22.34 20.50
C GLY A 238 -11.45 -21.21 20.90
N GLY A 239 -11.10 -19.96 20.60
CA GLY A 239 -11.97 -18.80 20.78
C GLY A 239 -13.07 -18.70 19.70
N GLU A 240 -13.92 -17.68 19.81
CA GLU A 240 -14.92 -17.39 18.78
C GLU A 240 -14.26 -16.94 17.47
N GLU A 241 -14.84 -17.38 16.36
CA GLU A 241 -14.47 -16.92 15.03
C GLU A 241 -15.12 -15.57 14.71
N ARG A 242 -14.36 -14.74 13.99
CA ARG A 242 -14.84 -13.52 13.35
C ARG A 242 -14.54 -13.55 11.86
N VAL A 243 -15.48 -13.08 11.06
CA VAL A 243 -15.36 -12.98 9.61
C VAL A 243 -15.05 -11.54 9.23
N ILE A 244 -13.88 -11.31 8.67
CA ILE A 244 -13.47 -10.03 8.10
C ILE A 244 -13.45 -10.17 6.58
N VAL A 245 -14.07 -9.24 5.87
CA VAL A 245 -14.02 -9.18 4.41
C VAL A 245 -13.26 -7.95 3.99
N CYS A 246 -12.22 -8.13 3.19
CA CYS A 246 -11.47 -7.05 2.56
C CYS A 246 -11.79 -7.07 1.06
N SER A 247 -12.38 -6.00 0.54
CA SER A 247 -12.81 -5.98 -0.86
C SER A 247 -11.66 -6.07 -1.86
N GLY A 248 -10.46 -5.59 -1.46
CA GLY A 248 -9.49 -5.12 -2.44
C GLY A 248 -10.12 -4.00 -3.27
N ASP A 249 -9.72 -3.92 -4.53
CA ASP A 249 -10.43 -3.10 -5.52
C ASP A 249 -11.51 -3.93 -6.20
N LEU A 250 -12.69 -3.33 -6.39
CA LEU A 250 -13.84 -3.99 -6.99
C LEU A 250 -14.01 -3.59 -8.46
N GLY A 251 -14.15 -4.61 -9.29
CA GLY A 251 -14.48 -4.44 -10.69
C GLY A 251 -15.92 -4.00 -10.93
N ARG A 252 -16.19 -3.57 -12.16
CA ARG A 252 -17.57 -3.32 -12.61
C ARG A 252 -18.17 -4.59 -13.20
N PRO A 253 -19.42 -4.92 -12.87
CA PRO A 253 -20.13 -6.00 -13.55
C PRO A 253 -20.22 -5.77 -15.06
N GLY A 254 -20.21 -6.84 -15.84
CA GLY A 254 -20.30 -6.79 -17.31
C GLY A 254 -19.04 -6.27 -18.00
N THR A 255 -17.91 -6.14 -17.29
CA THR A 255 -16.63 -5.76 -17.91
C THR A 255 -16.15 -6.87 -18.85
N PRO A 256 -15.80 -6.57 -20.11
CA PRO A 256 -15.26 -7.58 -21.02
C PRO A 256 -14.03 -8.28 -20.42
N ILE A 257 -13.86 -9.59 -20.70
CA ILE A 257 -12.72 -10.43 -20.29
C ILE A 257 -12.71 -10.81 -18.80
N LEU A 258 -13.21 -9.96 -17.91
CA LEU A 258 -13.27 -10.21 -16.47
C LEU A 258 -14.60 -10.84 -16.05
N ARG A 259 -14.59 -11.58 -14.95
CA ARG A 259 -15.82 -12.07 -14.31
C ARG A 259 -16.38 -10.97 -13.41
N ASP A 260 -17.68 -11.05 -13.14
CA ASP A 260 -18.31 -10.14 -12.19
C ASP A 260 -17.78 -10.39 -10.77
N PRO A 261 -17.64 -9.34 -9.94
CA PRO A 261 -17.26 -9.49 -8.55
C PRO A 261 -18.21 -10.42 -7.79
N THR A 262 -17.66 -11.27 -6.91
CA THR A 262 -18.42 -12.19 -6.09
C THR A 262 -19.29 -11.43 -5.09
N VAL A 263 -20.58 -11.77 -5.02
CA VAL A 263 -21.51 -11.16 -4.06
C VAL A 263 -21.35 -11.83 -2.70
N MET A 264 -21.02 -11.03 -1.69
CA MET A 264 -20.94 -11.47 -0.30
C MET A 264 -22.17 -11.03 0.50
N THR A 265 -22.68 -11.91 1.37
CA THR A 265 -23.91 -11.68 2.15
C THR A 265 -23.73 -11.72 3.66
N ALA A 266 -22.54 -12.08 4.16
CA ALA A 266 -22.25 -12.16 5.58
C ALA A 266 -20.79 -11.83 5.90
N ALA A 267 -20.60 -10.97 6.90
CA ALA A 267 -19.33 -10.64 7.52
C ALA A 267 -19.60 -9.98 8.88
N ASP A 268 -18.65 -10.07 9.82
CA ASP A 268 -18.68 -9.27 11.05
C ASP A 268 -18.08 -7.88 10.81
N TYR A 269 -17.03 -7.81 9.96
CA TYR A 269 -16.37 -6.57 9.55
C TYR A 269 -16.16 -6.55 8.04
N VAL A 270 -16.30 -5.36 7.44
CA VAL A 270 -16.03 -5.14 6.01
C VAL A 270 -15.07 -3.96 5.86
N LEU A 271 -13.90 -4.23 5.29
CA LEU A 271 -12.95 -3.24 4.83
C LEU A 271 -13.17 -3.08 3.33
N VAL A 272 -13.79 -1.97 2.95
CA VAL A 272 -14.21 -1.71 1.57
C VAL A 272 -13.46 -0.52 0.99
N GLU A 273 -13.04 -0.63 -0.26
CA GLU A 273 -12.55 0.50 -1.02
C GLU A 273 -13.66 1.55 -1.22
N SER A 274 -13.26 2.78 -1.57
CA SER A 274 -14.21 3.87 -1.79
C SER A 274 -13.76 4.82 -2.90
N THR A 275 -13.01 4.31 -3.89
CA THR A 275 -12.39 5.12 -4.96
C THR A 275 -13.41 6.02 -5.66
N TYR A 276 -14.64 5.54 -5.82
CA TYR A 276 -15.75 6.29 -6.42
C TYR A 276 -16.93 6.52 -5.47
N GLY A 277 -16.74 6.42 -4.14
CA GLY A 277 -17.82 6.53 -3.16
C GLY A 277 -18.59 7.87 -3.18
N GLY A 278 -18.03 8.91 -3.81
CA GLY A 278 -18.67 10.23 -3.98
C GLY A 278 -19.29 10.51 -5.34
N ARG A 279 -19.32 9.54 -6.29
CA ARG A 279 -19.87 9.77 -7.64
C ARG A 279 -20.44 8.50 -8.27
N GLU A 280 -21.48 8.65 -9.07
CA GLU A 280 -21.95 7.58 -9.94
C GLU A 280 -21.19 7.59 -11.27
N HIS A 281 -21.08 6.42 -11.90
CA HIS A 281 -20.50 6.31 -13.23
C HIS A 281 -21.54 6.59 -14.30
N GLU A 282 -21.11 7.27 -15.36
CA GLU A 282 -21.91 7.41 -16.58
C GLU A 282 -22.21 6.02 -17.18
N PRO A 283 -23.36 5.85 -17.87
CA PRO A 283 -23.70 4.59 -18.52
C PRO A 283 -22.58 4.15 -19.48
N GLN A 284 -22.26 2.86 -19.47
CA GLN A 284 -21.19 2.31 -20.31
C GLN A 284 -21.41 2.59 -21.80
N ASP A 285 -22.66 2.51 -22.26
CA ASP A 285 -23.03 2.81 -23.65
C ASP A 285 -22.68 4.25 -24.04
N GLU A 286 -22.82 5.20 -23.11
CA GLU A 286 -22.47 6.59 -23.34
C GLU A 286 -20.96 6.77 -23.46
N ALA A 287 -20.18 6.15 -22.57
CA ALA A 287 -18.72 6.17 -22.65
C ALA A 287 -18.21 5.56 -23.98
N ILE A 288 -18.84 4.46 -24.43
CA ILE A 288 -18.51 3.83 -25.72
C ILE A 288 -18.83 4.77 -26.89
N ARG A 289 -19.99 5.43 -26.88
CA ARG A 289 -20.34 6.41 -27.92
C ARG A 289 -19.35 7.56 -27.96
N VAL A 290 -19.02 8.15 -26.81
CA VAL A 290 -18.07 9.27 -26.72
C VAL A 290 -16.70 8.88 -27.26
N LEU A 291 -16.21 7.68 -26.91
CA LEU A 291 -14.95 7.17 -27.44
C LEU A 291 -15.02 6.99 -28.96
N ALA A 292 -16.09 6.38 -29.48
CA ALA A 292 -16.28 6.16 -30.91
C ALA A 292 -16.36 7.48 -31.69
N ASP A 293 -17.07 8.48 -31.18
CA ASP A 293 -17.17 9.81 -31.80
C ASP A 293 -15.83 10.54 -31.77
N THR A 294 -15.07 10.42 -30.67
CA THR A 294 -13.72 10.98 -30.57
C THR A 294 -12.77 10.35 -31.59
N VAL A 295 -12.81 9.03 -31.75
CA VAL A 295 -12.00 8.31 -32.75
C VAL A 295 -12.33 8.79 -34.16
N ARG A 296 -13.62 8.89 -34.51
CA ARG A 296 -14.06 9.38 -35.84
C ARG A 296 -13.60 10.81 -36.10
N LEU A 297 -13.76 11.70 -35.12
CA LEU A 297 -13.35 13.10 -35.25
C LEU A 297 -11.84 13.24 -35.52
N VAL A 298 -11.03 12.44 -34.82
CA VAL A 298 -9.57 12.45 -35.01
C VAL A 298 -9.19 11.89 -36.38
N ASP A 299 -9.85 10.81 -36.82
CA ASP A 299 -9.65 10.22 -38.15
C ASP A 299 -10.00 11.20 -39.28
N GLU A 300 -11.17 11.87 -39.19
CA GLU A 300 -11.61 12.89 -40.14
C GLU A 300 -10.65 14.08 -40.22
N SER A 301 -9.98 14.39 -39.12
CA SER A 301 -8.98 15.46 -39.03
C SER A 301 -7.56 15.01 -39.39
N ASN A 302 -7.36 13.74 -39.75
CA ASN A 302 -6.06 13.10 -39.96
C ASN A 302 -5.08 13.37 -38.78
N GLY A 303 -5.62 13.33 -37.57
CA GLY A 303 -4.91 13.60 -36.32
C GLY A 303 -4.36 12.33 -35.64
N VAL A 304 -3.76 12.51 -34.48
CA VAL A 304 -3.24 11.42 -33.63
C VAL A 304 -4.02 11.39 -32.32
N LEU A 305 -4.67 10.27 -32.01
CA LEU A 305 -5.33 10.05 -30.73
C LEU A 305 -4.36 9.40 -29.75
N LEU A 306 -3.99 10.13 -28.69
CA LEU A 306 -3.17 9.62 -27.60
C LEU A 306 -4.08 9.09 -26.48
N VAL A 307 -3.98 7.80 -26.18
CA VAL A 307 -4.73 7.14 -25.09
C VAL A 307 -3.73 6.62 -24.06
N PRO A 308 -3.50 7.34 -22.95
CA PRO A 308 -2.65 6.83 -21.88
C PRO A 308 -3.36 5.67 -21.17
N SER A 309 -2.67 4.54 -21.04
CA SER A 309 -3.16 3.36 -20.34
C SER A 309 -2.07 2.76 -19.45
N PHE A 310 -2.48 2.00 -18.44
CA PHE A 310 -1.57 1.17 -17.66
C PHE A 310 -1.31 -0.14 -18.40
N ALA A 311 -0.15 -0.75 -18.20
CA ALA A 311 0.18 -2.04 -18.80
C ALA A 311 -0.76 -3.19 -18.36
N ILE A 312 -1.47 -3.01 -17.24
CA ILE A 312 -2.43 -3.98 -16.69
C ILE A 312 -3.79 -3.30 -16.51
N GLY A 313 -4.85 -4.01 -16.90
CA GLY A 313 -6.25 -3.61 -16.69
C GLY A 313 -6.83 -2.73 -17.80
N ARG A 314 -6.28 -1.54 -18.04
CA ARG A 314 -6.91 -0.48 -18.87
C ARG A 314 -6.33 -0.31 -20.29
N THR A 315 -5.71 -1.34 -20.88
CA THR A 315 -5.18 -1.33 -22.27
C THR A 315 -6.22 -1.65 -23.32
#